data_AF-A0A2P7SL19-F1
#
_entry.id   AF-A0A2P7SL19-F1
#
_cell.length_a   1.000
_cell.length_b   1.000
_cell.length_c   1.000
_cell.angle_alpha   90.00
_cell.angle_beta   90.00
_cell.angle_gamma   90.00
#
_symmetry.space_group_name_H-M   'P 1'
#
loop_
_entity.id
_entity.type
_entity.pdbx_description
1 polymer ?
#
loop_
_entity_poly.entity_id
_entity_poly.type
_entity_poly.pdbx_seq_one_letter_code
_entity_poly.pdbx_strand_id
1 'polypeptide(L)'
;MQGPTSLSETYEAWTVQCLTRMEGEQQQRTCQMSQELIQQESRQRVLMFAIGKAEEAAKATLVLPFGLLLSEGVRVQIGDEDVLQGTYRTCLPSGCVAEIELPKEVIEKFGSAEAASVLMTAISGQPAKTDISLKGFKPAYQRLVELGTGK
;
A
#
# COMPACT_ATOMS: atom_id res chain seq x y z
N MET A 1 -7.47 -2.10 31.08
CA MET A 1 -7.43 -0.77 30.45
C MET A 1 -7.76 -0.97 28.97
N GLN A 2 -8.90 -0.47 28.49
CA GLN A 2 -9.28 -0.60 27.08
C GLN A 2 -8.37 0.31 26.27
N GLY A 3 -7.56 -0.29 25.39
CA GLY A 3 -6.77 0.46 24.41
C GLY A 3 -7.68 1.20 23.42
N PRO A 4 -7.15 2.17 22.67
CA PRO A 4 -7.95 2.92 21.70
C PRO A 4 -8.52 2.00 20.60
N THR A 5 -9.80 2.20 20.26
CA THR A 5 -10.51 1.45 19.19
C THR A 5 -9.93 1.75 17.81
N SER A 6 -9.27 2.90 17.64
CA SER A 6 -8.57 3.30 16.42
C SER A 6 -7.25 4.00 16.74
N LEU A 7 -6.22 3.73 15.95
CA LEU A 7 -4.93 4.43 15.99
C LEU A 7 -4.62 5.00 14.60
N SER A 8 -4.06 6.20 14.52
CA SER A 8 -3.54 6.79 13.28
C SER A 8 -2.27 7.58 13.59
N GLU A 9 -1.16 7.20 12.97
CA GLU A 9 0.16 7.82 13.14
C GLU A 9 0.75 8.13 11.76
N THR A 10 1.27 9.34 11.53
CA THR A 10 1.83 9.74 10.24
C THR A 10 3.35 9.89 10.32
N TYR A 11 4.03 9.31 9.34
CA TYR A 11 5.46 9.28 9.13
C TYR A 11 5.75 9.82 7.73
N GLU A 12 5.92 11.13 7.61
CA GLU A 12 6.10 11.82 6.33
C GLU A 12 4.98 11.45 5.33
N ALA A 13 5.29 10.66 4.30
CA ALA A 13 4.33 10.26 3.26
C ALA A 13 3.45 9.05 3.64
N TRP A 14 3.74 8.38 4.77
CA TRP A 14 3.06 7.14 5.15
C TRP A 14 2.23 7.33 6.42
N THR A 15 1.03 6.77 6.43
CA THR A 15 0.17 6.74 7.62
C THR A 15 -0.03 5.30 8.07
N VAL A 16 0.28 5.01 9.33
CA VAL A 16 -0.04 3.75 9.99
C VAL A 16 -1.39 3.89 10.67
N GLN A 17 -2.31 2.98 10.37
CA GLN A 17 -3.65 2.96 10.94
C GLN A 17 -3.98 1.58 11.50
N CYS A 18 -4.62 1.54 12.67
CA CYS A 18 -5.17 0.31 13.22
C CYS A 18 -6.64 0.50 13.56
N LEU A 19 -7.41 -0.56 13.34
CA LEU A 19 -8.79 -0.67 13.79
C LEU A 19 -8.92 -1.92 14.65
N THR A 20 -9.50 -1.73 15.83
CA THR A 20 -9.86 -2.81 16.72
C THR A 20 -11.36 -3.05 16.59
N ARG A 21 -11.75 -4.24 16.15
CA ARG A 21 -13.15 -4.66 16.10
C ARG A 21 -13.40 -5.79 17.09
N MET A 22 -14.58 -5.76 17.70
CA MET A 22 -15.10 -6.87 18.48
C MET A 22 -15.83 -7.82 17.54
N GLU A 23 -15.37 -9.06 17.47
CA GLU A 23 -16.04 -10.15 16.77
C GLU A 23 -16.51 -11.15 17.84
N GLY A 24 -17.75 -10.96 18.31
CA GLY A 24 -18.24 -11.64 19.50
C GLY A 24 -17.45 -11.21 20.75
N GLU A 25 -16.88 -12.18 21.47
CA GLU A 25 -16.01 -11.95 22.63
C GLU A 25 -14.53 -11.74 22.25
N GLN A 26 -14.17 -11.95 20.98
CA GLN A 26 -12.79 -11.82 20.52
C GLN A 26 -12.52 -10.41 20.00
N GLN A 27 -11.36 -9.88 20.36
CA GLN A 27 -10.88 -8.59 19.89
C GLN A 27 -9.92 -8.83 18.73
N GLN A 28 -10.31 -8.42 17.51
CA GLN A 28 -9.43 -8.47 16.34
C GLN A 28 -8.90 -7.08 16.05
N ARG A 29 -7.57 -6.92 16.14
CA ARG A 29 -6.88 -5.70 15.74
C ARG A 29 -6.26 -5.89 14.37
N THR A 30 -6.63 -5.04 13.43
CA THR A 30 -6.05 -5.03 12.08
C THR A 30 -5.35 -3.71 11.86
N CYS A 31 -4.07 -3.78 11.47
CA CYS A 31 -3.24 -2.63 11.19
C CYS A 31 -2.76 -2.66 9.74
N GLN A 32 -2.64 -1.48 9.14
CA GLN A 32 -2.01 -1.28 7.84
C GLN A 32 -1.21 0.02 7.87
N MET A 33 -0.23 0.13 6.97
CA MET A 33 0.35 1.42 6.61
C MET A 33 -0.04 1.76 5.18
N SER A 34 -0.31 3.02 4.87
CA SER A 34 -0.71 3.42 3.54
C SER A 34 -0.21 4.80 3.15
N GLN A 35 -0.12 5.01 1.84
CA GLN A 35 0.09 6.30 1.21
C GLN A 35 -1.01 6.51 0.16
N GLU A 36 -1.66 7.67 0.17
CA GLU A 36 -2.62 8.07 -0.84
C GLU A 36 -2.08 9.22 -1.67
N LEU A 37 -2.20 9.10 -2.99
CA LEU A 37 -1.88 10.16 -3.93
C LEU A 37 -3.16 10.78 -4.44
N ILE A 38 -3.35 12.05 -4.10
CA ILE A 38 -4.53 12.83 -4.48
C ILE A 38 -4.07 13.92 -5.44
N GLN A 39 -4.69 13.98 -6.61
CA GLN A 39 -4.46 15.06 -7.56
C GLN A 39 -5.06 16.36 -7.01
N GLN A 40 -4.26 17.42 -6.95
CA GLN A 40 -4.66 18.67 -6.27
C GLN A 40 -5.85 19.36 -6.93
N GLU A 41 -5.88 19.39 -8.27
CA GLU A 41 -6.91 20.08 -9.05
C GLU A 41 -8.27 19.38 -8.99
N SER A 42 -8.29 18.09 -9.32
CA SER A 42 -9.52 17.29 -9.40
C SER A 42 -9.99 16.75 -8.05
N ARG A 43 -9.11 16.79 -7.03
CA ARG A 43 -9.28 16.13 -5.72
C ARG A 43 -9.54 14.63 -5.84
N GLN A 44 -9.21 14.04 -6.99
CA GLN A 44 -9.37 12.61 -7.23
C GLN A 44 -8.15 11.86 -6.70
N ARG A 45 -8.40 10.71 -6.07
CA ARG A 45 -7.33 9.79 -5.70
C ARG A 45 -6.81 9.10 -6.96
N VAL A 46 -5.53 9.30 -7.23
CA VAL A 46 -4.78 8.67 -8.31
C VAL A 46 -4.35 7.27 -7.91
N LEU A 47 -3.89 7.10 -6.66
CA LEU A 47 -3.37 5.82 -6.19
C LEU A 47 -3.51 5.73 -4.67
N MET A 48 -3.83 4.54 -4.15
CA MET A 48 -3.55 4.17 -2.76
C MET A 48 -2.57 2.99 -2.78
N PHE A 49 -1.49 3.09 -2.02
CA PHE A 49 -0.60 1.98 -1.72
C PHE A 49 -0.77 1.63 -0.26
N ALA A 50 -1.32 0.45 0.05
CA ALA A 50 -1.48 -0.04 1.41
C ALA A 50 -0.64 -1.30 1.62
N ILE A 51 -0.06 -1.44 2.81
CA ILE A 51 0.68 -2.63 3.23
C ILE A 51 0.07 -3.10 4.54
N GLY A 52 -0.42 -4.34 4.52
CA GLY A 52 -0.84 -5.06 5.71
C GLY A 52 0.15 -6.17 6.03
N LYS A 53 0.25 -6.52 7.32
CA LYS A 53 1.00 -7.71 7.75
C LYS A 53 0.04 -8.87 7.95
N ALA A 54 0.24 -9.97 7.22
CA ALA A 54 -0.29 -11.28 7.59
C ALA A 54 0.79 -12.03 8.40
N GLU A 55 0.39 -13.06 9.16
CA GLU A 55 1.28 -13.79 10.10
C GLU A 55 2.62 -14.22 9.47
N GLU A 56 2.61 -14.61 8.19
CA GLU A 56 3.77 -15.19 7.49
C GLU A 56 4.43 -14.23 6.47
N ALA A 57 3.73 -13.22 5.95
CA ALA A 57 4.26 -12.31 4.92
C ALA A 57 3.54 -10.95 4.88
N ALA A 58 4.29 -9.90 4.50
CA ALA A 58 3.68 -8.61 4.17
C ALA A 58 3.05 -8.68 2.78
N LYS A 59 1.84 -8.11 2.66
CA LYS A 59 1.15 -7.98 1.38
C LYS A 59 0.86 -6.52 1.12
N ALA A 60 1.13 -6.10 -0.10
CA ALA A 60 0.75 -4.80 -0.61
C ALA A 60 -0.57 -4.91 -1.39
N THR A 61 -1.44 -3.93 -1.18
CA THR A 61 -2.67 -3.74 -1.95
C THR A 61 -2.61 -2.35 -2.57
N LEU A 62 -2.73 -2.28 -3.89
CA LEU A 62 -2.82 -1.02 -4.61
C LEU A 62 -4.26 -0.82 -5.08
N VAL A 63 -4.80 0.39 -4.86
CA VAL A 63 -6.05 0.85 -5.49
C VAL A 63 -5.68 1.86 -6.56
N LEU A 64 -5.91 1.47 -7.80
CA LEU A 64 -5.47 2.13 -9.02
C LEU A 64 -6.66 2.72 -9.78
N PRO A 65 -6.45 3.70 -10.68
CA PRO A 65 -7.55 4.36 -11.39
C PRO A 65 -8.19 3.43 -12.43
N PHE A 66 -9.34 3.84 -12.95
CA PHE A 66 -10.00 3.14 -14.05
C PHE A 66 -9.31 3.44 -15.40
N GLY A 67 -9.70 2.69 -16.44
CA GLY A 67 -9.15 2.86 -17.79
C GLY A 67 -7.81 2.17 -18.02
N LEU A 68 -7.46 1.19 -17.18
CA LEU A 68 -6.24 0.40 -17.27
C LEU A 68 -6.49 -0.93 -17.98
N LEU A 69 -5.49 -1.41 -18.71
CA LEU A 69 -5.47 -2.71 -19.35
C LEU A 69 -5.05 -3.78 -18.32
N LEU A 70 -6.03 -4.39 -17.66
CA LEU A 70 -5.81 -5.28 -16.51
C LEU A 70 -4.94 -6.51 -16.84
N SER A 71 -4.91 -6.96 -18.10
CA SER A 71 -4.10 -8.12 -18.53
C SER A 71 -2.59 -7.89 -18.40
N GLU A 72 -2.14 -6.63 -18.38
CA GLU A 72 -0.71 -6.27 -18.29
C GLU A 72 -0.18 -6.24 -16.85
N GLY A 73 -1.08 -6.32 -15.85
CA GLY A 73 -0.72 -6.23 -14.45
C GLY A 73 -0.12 -4.87 -14.07
N VAL A 74 0.63 -4.87 -12.97
CA VAL A 74 1.24 -3.67 -12.37
C VAL A 74 2.68 -3.98 -12.04
N ARG A 75 3.58 -3.02 -12.25
CA ARG A 75 4.98 -3.13 -11.79
C ARG A 75 5.32 -1.97 -10.87
N VAL A 76 6.22 -2.22 -9.92
CA VAL A 76 6.80 -1.17 -9.08
C VAL A 76 8.31 -1.18 -9.27
N GLN A 77 8.88 0.00 -9.51
CA GLN A 77 10.30 0.20 -9.74
C GLN A 77 10.92 1.10 -8.67
N ILE A 78 12.19 0.86 -8.36
CA ILE A 78 13.06 1.85 -7.71
C ILE A 78 14.18 2.19 -8.71
N GLY A 79 14.24 3.46 -9.14
CA GLY A 79 15.06 3.83 -10.30
C GLY A 79 14.56 3.11 -11.55
N ASP A 80 15.41 2.28 -12.15
CA ASP A 80 15.10 1.47 -13.33
C ASP A 80 14.92 -0.03 -13.01
N GLU A 81 15.01 -0.42 -11.73
CA GLU A 81 14.89 -1.82 -11.30
C GLU A 81 13.44 -2.18 -10.98
N ASP A 82 12.89 -3.18 -11.66
CA ASP A 82 11.61 -3.82 -11.28
C ASP A 82 11.78 -4.57 -9.95
N VAL A 83 11.16 -4.07 -8.89
CA VAL A 83 11.24 -4.66 -7.54
C VAL A 83 9.98 -5.41 -7.15
N LEU A 84 8.83 -5.10 -7.77
CA LEU A 84 7.57 -5.81 -7.55
C LEU A 84 6.78 -5.96 -8.84
N GLN A 85 6.03 -7.06 -8.91
CA GLN A 85 5.02 -7.28 -9.94
C GLN A 85 3.72 -7.75 -9.29
N GLY A 86 2.62 -7.16 -9.73
CA GLY A 86 1.28 -7.40 -9.23
C GLY A 86 0.32 -7.77 -10.34
N THR A 87 -0.75 -8.47 -9.97
CA THR A 87 -1.89 -8.71 -10.86
C THR A 87 -3.13 -8.04 -10.31
N TYR A 88 -4.01 -7.61 -11.20
CA TYR A 88 -5.31 -7.08 -10.79
C TYR A 88 -6.21 -8.22 -10.34
N ARG A 89 -6.80 -8.06 -9.17
CA ARG A 89 -7.75 -9.03 -8.61
C ARG A 89 -9.19 -8.71 -9.00
N THR A 90 -9.56 -7.43 -8.92
CA THR A 90 -10.92 -6.96 -9.20
C THR A 90 -10.94 -5.43 -9.34
N CYS A 91 -12.11 -4.85 -9.67
CA CYS A 91 -12.32 -3.42 -9.56
C CYS A 91 -13.58 -3.13 -8.73
N LEU A 92 -13.48 -2.14 -7.85
CA LEU A 92 -14.53 -1.63 -6.98
C LEU A 92 -14.84 -0.17 -7.36
N PRO A 93 -15.92 0.45 -6.85
CA PRO A 93 -16.20 1.87 -7.11
C PRO A 93 -15.05 2.82 -6.75
N SER A 94 -14.17 2.38 -5.85
CA SER A 94 -12.99 3.11 -5.38
C SER A 94 -11.77 3.01 -6.33
N GLY A 95 -11.79 2.09 -7.30
CA GLY A 95 -10.69 1.83 -8.24
C GLY A 95 -10.45 0.34 -8.49
N CYS A 96 -9.44 0.03 -9.31
CA CYS A 96 -9.00 -1.33 -9.57
C CYS A 96 -7.97 -1.79 -8.53
N VAL A 97 -8.19 -2.96 -7.95
CA VAL A 97 -7.41 -3.51 -6.85
C VAL A 97 -6.38 -4.49 -7.39
N ALA A 98 -5.11 -4.22 -7.11
CA ALA A 98 -4.01 -5.15 -7.36
C ALA A 98 -3.43 -5.63 -6.03
N GLU A 99 -3.10 -6.92 -5.97
CA GLU A 99 -2.45 -7.54 -4.81
C GLU A 99 -1.02 -7.93 -5.21
N ILE A 100 -0.08 -7.64 -4.31
CA ILE A 100 1.35 -7.82 -4.54
C ILE A 100 1.97 -8.43 -3.29
N GLU A 101 2.71 -9.52 -3.45
CA GLU A 101 3.54 -10.04 -2.37
C GLU A 101 4.71 -9.09 -2.12
N LEU A 102 5.06 -8.86 -0.85
CA LEU A 102 6.12 -7.93 -0.48
C LEU A 102 7.26 -8.69 0.22
N PRO A 103 8.27 -9.16 -0.55
CA PRO A 103 9.43 -9.86 0.02
C PRO A 103 10.23 -8.97 0.97
N LYS A 104 10.95 -9.62 1.89
CA LYS A 104 11.78 -8.91 2.86
C LYS A 104 12.86 -8.05 2.18
N GLU A 105 13.46 -8.52 1.08
CA GLU A 105 14.48 -7.72 0.38
C GLU A 105 13.88 -6.42 -0.19
N VAL A 106 12.64 -6.45 -0.66
CA VAL A 106 11.95 -5.27 -1.19
C VAL A 106 11.61 -4.29 -0.07
N ILE A 107 11.18 -4.78 1.08
CA ILE A 107 10.94 -3.94 2.27
C ILE A 107 12.22 -3.19 2.66
N GLU A 108 13.37 -3.87 2.63
CA GLU A 108 14.67 -3.26 2.92
C GLU A 108 15.04 -2.20 1.87
N LYS A 109 14.85 -2.49 0.59
CA LYS A 109 15.04 -1.51 -0.50
C LYS A 109 14.15 -0.28 -0.31
N PHE A 110 12.86 -0.49 -0.04
CA PHE A 110 11.89 0.60 0.21
C PHE A 110 12.33 1.47 1.40
N GLY A 111 12.90 0.85 2.44
CA GLY A 111 13.43 1.57 3.61
C GLY A 111 14.70 2.40 3.35
N SER A 112 15.35 2.22 2.19
CA SER A 112 16.59 2.93 1.81
C SER A 112 16.43 3.92 0.64
N ALA A 113 15.34 3.83 -0.12
CA ALA A 113 15.08 4.67 -1.27
C ALA A 113 14.21 5.89 -0.92
N GLU A 114 14.23 6.92 -1.76
CA GLU A 114 13.40 8.12 -1.56
C GLU A 114 12.05 8.05 -2.26
N ALA A 115 11.96 7.31 -3.37
CA ALA A 115 10.77 7.20 -4.19
C ALA A 115 10.73 5.86 -4.95
N ALA A 116 9.53 5.46 -5.35
CA ALA A 116 9.29 4.34 -6.25
C ALA A 116 8.29 4.75 -7.34
N SER A 117 8.37 4.10 -8.50
CA SER A 117 7.47 4.34 -9.63
C SER A 117 6.52 3.17 -9.79
N VAL A 118 5.21 3.43 -9.82
CA VAL A 118 4.17 2.46 -10.16
C VAL A 118 3.88 2.58 -11.65
N LEU A 119 4.13 1.50 -12.39
CA LEU A 119 3.91 1.40 -13.82
C LEU A 119 2.70 0.55 -14.12
N MET A 120 1.87 1.05 -15.03
CA MET A 120 0.61 0.47 -15.49
C MET A 120 0.51 0.66 -17.00
N THR A 121 -0.45 -0.02 -17.62
CA THR A 121 -0.79 0.18 -19.03
C THR A 121 -2.22 0.70 -19.13
N ALA A 122 -2.41 1.82 -19.83
CA ALA A 122 -3.75 2.34 -20.12
C ALA A 122 -4.46 1.43 -21.14
N ILE A 123 -5.80 1.47 -21.21
CA ILE A 123 -6.58 0.70 -22.19
C ILE A 123 -6.25 1.06 -23.65
N SER A 124 -5.64 2.21 -23.88
CA SER A 124 -5.10 2.63 -25.19
C SER A 124 -3.79 1.92 -25.57
N GLY A 125 -3.22 1.09 -24.68
CA GLY A 125 -1.91 0.47 -24.81
C GLY A 125 -0.74 1.39 -24.45
N GLN A 126 -1.01 2.64 -24.05
CA GLN A 126 0.04 3.58 -23.67
C GLN A 126 0.53 3.35 -22.24
N PRO A 127 1.82 3.54 -21.95
CA PRO A 127 2.34 3.48 -20.59
C PRO A 127 1.68 4.54 -19.69
N ALA A 128 1.31 4.15 -18.49
CA ALA A 128 0.87 5.04 -17.42
C ALA A 128 1.79 4.88 -16.21
N LYS A 129 2.24 6.00 -15.63
CA LYS A 129 3.21 6.02 -14.52
C LYS A 129 2.75 6.95 -13.42
N THR A 130 2.97 6.55 -12.17
CA THR A 130 2.76 7.40 -10.99
C THR A 130 3.86 7.13 -9.99
N ASP A 131 4.47 8.20 -9.45
CA ASP A 131 5.54 8.08 -8.45
C ASP A 131 4.99 8.19 -7.04
N ILE A 132 5.47 7.34 -6.14
CA ILE A 132 5.16 7.37 -4.70
C ILE A 132 6.41 7.77 -3.91
N SER A 133 6.21 8.45 -2.77
CA SER A 133 7.30 8.78 -1.86
C SER A 133 7.61 7.61 -0.92
N LEU A 134 8.88 7.28 -0.75
CA LEU A 134 9.34 6.31 0.25
C LEU A 134 9.87 7.00 1.52
N LYS A 135 9.82 8.33 1.58
CA LYS A 135 10.15 9.09 2.79
C LYS A 135 9.22 8.68 3.93
N GLY A 136 9.81 8.29 5.06
CA GLY A 136 9.08 7.80 6.24
C GLY A 136 8.67 6.33 6.17
N PHE A 137 8.96 5.61 5.08
CA PHE A 137 8.60 4.19 4.94
C PHE A 137 9.16 3.31 6.06
N LYS A 138 10.47 3.40 6.31
CA LYS A 138 11.17 2.57 7.31
C LYS A 138 10.56 2.68 8.73
N PRO A 139 10.43 3.88 9.33
CA PRO A 139 9.83 4.00 10.66
C PRO A 139 8.35 3.60 10.67
N ALA A 140 7.58 3.89 9.62
CA ALA A 140 6.19 3.44 9.52
C ALA A 140 6.05 1.92 9.46
N TYR A 141 6.90 1.24 8.69
CA TYR A 141 6.87 -0.22 8.59
C TYR A 141 7.31 -0.89 9.90
N GLN A 142 8.33 -0.36 10.57
CA GLN A 142 8.73 -0.82 11.90
C GLN A 142 7.56 -0.72 12.89
N ARG A 143 6.87 0.43 12.88
CA ARG A 143 5.68 0.64 13.71
C ARG A 143 4.54 -0.32 13.38
N LEU A 144 4.26 -0.54 12.10
CA LEU A 144 3.25 -1.52 11.66
C LEU A 144 3.57 -2.91 12.20
N VAL A 145 4.85 -3.32 12.17
CA VAL A 145 5.29 -4.61 12.70
C VAL A 145 5.08 -4.70 14.21
N GLU A 146 5.46 -3.68 14.98
CA GLU A 146 5.24 -3.63 16.44
C GLU A 146 3.75 -3.81 16.78
N LEU A 147 2.89 -3.10 16.06
CA LEU A 147 1.44 -3.11 16.28
C LEU A 147 0.77 -4.41 15.82
N GLY A 148 1.32 -5.08 14.80
CA GLY A 148 0.85 -6.37 14.30
C GLY A 148 1.30 -7.57 15.14
N THR A 149 2.31 -7.43 15.99
CA THR A 149 2.77 -8.47 16.93
C THR A 149 2.08 -8.42 18.31
N GLY A 150 1.15 -7.49 18.51
CA GLY A 150 0.44 -7.32 19.78
C GLY A 150 -0.68 -8.35 19.96
N LYS A 151 -0.45 -9.32 20.85
CA LYS A 151 -1.52 -9.93 21.65
C LYS A 151 -2.25 -8.86 22.47
#